data_AF-A0A7V6LF35-F1
#
_entry.id   AF-A0A7V6LF35-F1
#
_cell.length_a   1.000
_cell.length_b   1.000
_cell.length_c   1.000
_cell.angle_alpha   90.00
_cell.angle_beta   90.00
_cell.angle_gamma   90.00
#
_symmetry.space_group_name_H-M   'P 1'
#
loop_
_entity.id
_entity.type
_entity.pdbx_description
1 polymer ?
#
loop_
_entity_poly.entity_id
_entity_poly.type
_entity_poly.pdbx_seq_one_letter_code
_entity_poly.pdbx_strand_id
1 'polypeptide(L)'
;MAKAYRQANTRIATTVNARYYPTDDISDGYFLDGRFPGKREGRAADVTLDREDRGAVLAVYGRPQDEETAWQDSLQNLTAQVKAGNHEIDDELNLLAEASLEITGRQTLTTSGREPYFAGVMVQDGEAVAITLGDAGAYLYRSDFLHALTNDDFPLEAIDFNGNPVELGDAYAAGSAGTVRYSNIVSLEQNDVLIV
;
A
#
# COMPACT_ATOMS: atom_id res chain seq x y z
N MET A 1 17.19 -27.31 3.23
CA MET A 1 16.84 -27.08 4.64
C MET A 1 15.73 -26.04 4.64
N ALA A 2 14.53 -26.38 5.13
CA ALA A 2 13.45 -25.40 5.26
C ALA A 2 13.83 -24.39 6.35
N LYS A 3 13.81 -23.10 6.02
CA LYS A 3 14.07 -22.01 6.95
C LYS A 3 12.96 -22.08 8.00
N ALA A 4 13.30 -22.29 9.27
CA ALA A 4 12.30 -22.33 10.33
C ALA A 4 11.60 -20.96 10.39
N TYR A 5 10.30 -20.95 10.12
CA TYR A 5 9.48 -19.74 10.12
C TYR A 5 9.46 -19.14 11.53
N ARG A 6 10.13 -18.00 11.71
CA ARG A 6 10.24 -17.36 13.02
C ARG A 6 9.20 -16.26 13.08
N GLN A 7 8.02 -16.61 13.61
CA GLN A 7 6.93 -15.67 13.87
C GLN A 7 7.47 -14.44 14.62
N ALA A 8 7.21 -13.25 14.09
CA ALA A 8 7.71 -11.99 14.63
C ALA A 8 6.59 -10.95 14.69
N ASN A 9 6.42 -10.33 15.86
CA ASN A 9 5.54 -9.16 15.95
C ASN A 9 6.30 -7.94 15.42
N THR A 10 5.64 -7.15 14.58
CA THR A 10 6.20 -5.90 14.04
C THR A 10 5.49 -4.73 14.72
N ARG A 11 6.26 -3.83 15.33
CA ARG A 11 5.73 -2.54 15.77
C ARG A 11 5.58 -1.62 14.57
N ILE A 12 4.36 -1.21 14.28
CA ILE A 12 4.09 -0.29 13.18
C ILE A 12 3.48 0.98 13.76
N ALA A 13 4.13 2.10 13.46
CA ALA A 13 3.57 3.42 13.66
C ALA A 13 3.20 3.99 12.29
N THR A 14 1.95 4.37 12.10
CA THR A 14 1.48 4.98 10.85
C THR A 14 0.78 6.28 11.13
N THR A 15 1.10 7.28 10.30
CA THR A 15 0.37 8.53 10.20
C THR A 15 -0.11 8.64 8.77
N VAL A 16 -1.42 8.62 8.56
CA VAL A 16 -2.00 8.97 7.26
C VAL A 16 -2.33 10.45 7.29
N ASN A 17 -1.68 11.24 6.43
CA ASN A 17 -2.05 12.63 6.16
C ASN A 17 -2.58 12.74 4.73
N ALA A 18 -3.89 12.64 4.57
CA ALA A 18 -4.54 12.77 3.27
C ALA A 18 -5.41 14.02 3.27
N ARG A 19 -5.16 14.93 2.32
CA ARG A 19 -6.11 16.01 2.01
C ARG A 19 -7.05 15.52 0.94
N TYR A 20 -8.23 15.08 1.36
CA TYR A 20 -9.27 14.68 0.42
C TYR A 20 -9.89 15.94 -0.16
N TYR A 21 -9.91 16.06 -1.49
CA TYR A 21 -10.65 17.12 -2.17
C TYR A 21 -12.09 16.62 -2.36
N PRO A 22 -13.07 17.13 -1.59
CA PRO A 22 -14.45 16.62 -1.61
C PRO A 22 -15.21 16.98 -2.90
N THR A 23 -14.55 17.54 -3.90
CA THR A 23 -15.12 17.84 -5.22
C THR A 23 -14.93 16.70 -6.22
N ASP A 24 -14.04 15.75 -5.93
CA ASP A 24 -13.50 14.83 -6.94
C ASP A 24 -13.87 13.35 -6.68
N ASP A 25 -14.66 13.05 -5.64
CA ASP A 25 -15.38 11.78 -5.35
C ASP A 25 -14.61 10.44 -5.50
N ILE A 26 -13.29 10.45 -5.66
CA ILE A 26 -12.55 9.25 -6.10
C ILE A 26 -11.69 8.67 -4.97
N SER A 27 -11.23 9.46 -4.00
CA SER A 27 -10.23 8.99 -3.02
C SER A 27 -10.84 8.44 -1.72
N ASP A 28 -10.44 7.22 -1.36
CA ASP A 28 -10.74 6.57 -0.09
C ASP A 28 -9.50 5.81 0.44
N GLY A 29 -9.53 5.39 1.69
CA GLY A 29 -8.39 4.79 2.37
C GLY A 29 -8.77 3.54 3.17
N TYR A 30 -7.78 2.75 3.54
CA TYR A 30 -7.94 1.61 4.43
C TYR A 30 -6.81 1.60 5.43
N PHE A 31 -7.14 1.87 6.69
CA PHE A 31 -6.15 2.08 7.74
C PHE A 31 -5.68 0.76 8.35
N LEU A 32 -4.49 0.79 8.95
CA LEU A 32 -3.87 -0.38 9.57
C LEU A 32 -4.80 -1.16 10.53
N ASP A 33 -5.62 -0.45 11.32
CA ASP A 33 -6.55 -1.08 12.25
C ASP A 33 -7.76 -1.75 11.58
N GLY A 34 -7.82 -1.74 10.25
CA GLY A 34 -8.83 -2.37 9.43
C GLY A 34 -10.07 -1.52 9.20
N ARG A 35 -9.99 -0.21 9.47
CA ARG A 35 -11.11 0.72 9.31
C ARG A 35 -11.03 1.48 7.98
N PHE A 36 -12.20 1.67 7.38
CA PHE A 36 -12.41 2.64 6.31
C PHE A 36 -12.65 4.05 6.90
N PRO A 37 -12.27 5.13 6.20
CA PRO A 37 -12.64 6.51 6.48
C PRO A 37 -14.14 6.65 6.74
N GLY A 38 -14.47 7.27 7.88
CA GLY A 38 -15.83 7.69 8.17
C GLY A 38 -16.12 9.10 7.66
N LYS A 39 -17.30 9.62 8.02
CA LYS A 39 -17.72 11.00 7.67
C LYS A 39 -16.80 12.10 8.20
N ARG A 40 -16.02 11.81 9.25
CA ARG A 40 -15.05 12.75 9.84
C ARG A 40 -13.80 12.86 8.97
N GLU A 41 -13.38 11.75 8.39
CA GLU A 41 -12.21 11.64 7.54
C GLU A 41 -12.45 12.14 6.11
N GLY A 42 -13.70 12.35 5.67
CA GLY A 42 -14.05 12.72 4.27
C GLY A 42 -13.55 14.07 3.74
N ARG A 43 -12.73 14.81 4.50
CA ARG A 43 -12.01 16.03 4.04
C ARG A 43 -10.53 16.00 4.39
N ALA A 44 -10.20 15.39 5.51
CA ALA A 44 -8.84 15.07 5.89
C ALA A 44 -8.85 13.88 6.84
N ALA A 45 -7.95 12.93 6.65
CA ALA A 45 -7.61 11.95 7.67
C ALA A 45 -6.31 12.41 8.35
N ASP A 46 -6.35 12.46 9.68
CA ASP A 46 -5.18 12.51 10.55
C ASP A 46 -5.34 11.36 11.55
N VAL A 47 -4.87 10.19 11.15
CA VAL A 47 -4.94 8.98 11.96
C VAL A 47 -3.51 8.58 12.27
N THR A 48 -3.14 8.71 13.55
CA THR A 48 -1.90 8.16 14.07
C THR A 48 -2.20 6.91 14.87
N LEU A 49 -1.56 5.81 14.51
CA LEU A 49 -1.70 4.54 15.20
C LEU A 49 -0.33 3.93 15.46
N ASP A 50 -0.10 3.50 16.69
CA ASP A 50 1.14 2.86 17.14
C ASP A 50 0.76 1.55 17.87
N ARG A 51 1.14 0.42 17.27
CA ARG A 51 0.87 -0.91 17.85
C ARG A 51 1.90 -1.93 17.41
N GLU A 52 1.98 -3.00 18.19
CA GLU A 52 2.62 -4.25 17.77
C GLU A 52 1.55 -5.20 17.26
N ASP A 53 1.71 -5.67 16.02
CA ASP A 53 0.81 -6.66 15.42
C ASP A 53 1.64 -7.68 14.61
N ARG A 54 1.05 -8.84 14.34
CA ARG A 54 1.68 -9.87 13.48
C ARG A 54 1.65 -9.47 12.02
N GLY A 55 0.62 -8.73 11.63
CA GLY A 55 0.55 -8.13 10.32
C GLY A 55 -0.47 -7.01 10.23
N ALA A 56 -0.38 -6.26 9.14
CA ALA A 56 -1.23 -5.12 8.88
C ALA A 56 -1.33 -4.86 7.38
N VAL A 57 -2.43 -4.24 6.99
CA VAL A 57 -2.68 -3.80 5.61
C VAL A 57 -3.00 -2.31 5.65
N LEU A 58 -2.37 -1.55 4.77
CA LEU A 58 -2.64 -0.14 4.52
C LEU A 58 -2.92 0.01 3.03
N ALA A 59 -3.97 0.73 2.67
CA ALA A 59 -4.19 1.08 1.28
C ALA A 59 -4.75 2.50 1.13
N VAL A 60 -4.40 3.13 0.03
CA VAL A 60 -4.97 4.40 -0.44
C VAL A 60 -5.36 4.20 -1.90
N TYR A 61 -6.58 4.57 -2.26
CA TYR A 61 -7.10 4.25 -3.57
C TYR A 61 -8.07 5.28 -4.11
N GLY A 62 -8.07 5.39 -5.43
CA GLY A 62 -9.03 6.09 -6.25
C GLY A 62 -10.01 5.09 -6.87
N ARG A 63 -11.30 5.13 -6.54
CA ARG A 63 -12.32 4.26 -7.15
C ARG A 63 -13.37 5.03 -7.96
N PRO A 64 -13.96 4.43 -9.01
CA PRO A 64 -15.17 4.94 -9.64
C PRO A 64 -16.31 5.08 -8.61
N GLN A 65 -17.15 6.10 -8.77
CA GLN A 65 -18.30 6.32 -7.90
C GLN A 65 -19.33 5.20 -8.10
N ASP A 66 -19.43 4.32 -7.11
CA ASP A 66 -20.44 3.27 -7.03
C ASP A 66 -20.86 3.11 -5.56
N GLU A 67 -22.16 3.02 -5.31
CA GLU A 67 -22.76 2.86 -3.97
C GLU A 67 -22.52 1.45 -3.39
N GLU A 68 -22.08 0.50 -4.21
CA GLU A 68 -21.81 -0.86 -3.76
C GLU A 68 -20.57 -0.91 -2.84
N THR A 69 -20.74 -1.51 -1.65
CA THR A 69 -19.68 -1.66 -0.64
C THR A 69 -19.06 -3.06 -0.59
N ALA A 70 -19.43 -3.97 -1.50
CA ALA A 70 -18.99 -5.37 -1.48
C ALA A 70 -17.45 -5.52 -1.52
N TRP A 71 -16.77 -4.64 -2.27
CA TRP A 71 -15.31 -4.55 -2.33
C TRP A 71 -14.62 -4.33 -0.97
N GLN A 72 -15.33 -3.81 0.04
CA GLN A 72 -14.79 -3.61 1.38
C GLN A 72 -14.46 -4.94 2.06
N ASP A 73 -15.23 -5.98 1.76
CA ASP A 73 -15.06 -7.31 2.33
C ASP A 73 -13.69 -7.88 1.94
N SER A 74 -13.17 -7.56 0.75
CA SER A 74 -11.88 -8.04 0.26
C SER A 74 -10.70 -7.56 1.11
N LEU A 75 -10.65 -6.27 1.46
CA LEU A 75 -9.61 -5.73 2.36
C LEU A 75 -9.78 -6.19 3.81
N GLN A 76 -11.02 -6.32 4.28
CA GLN A 76 -11.30 -6.82 5.62
C GLN A 76 -10.91 -8.29 5.79
N ASN A 77 -11.26 -9.13 4.82
CA ASN A 77 -10.92 -10.55 4.79
C ASN A 77 -9.40 -10.75 4.66
N LEU A 78 -8.73 -9.99 3.79
CA LEU A 78 -7.27 -9.98 3.70
C LEU A 78 -6.64 -9.63 5.05
N THR A 79 -7.09 -8.55 5.68
CA THR A 79 -6.54 -8.12 6.98
C THR A 79 -6.75 -9.17 8.06
N ALA A 80 -7.90 -9.84 8.07
CA ALA A 80 -8.16 -10.94 9.00
C ALA A 80 -7.21 -12.13 8.75
N GLN A 81 -6.92 -12.48 7.49
CA GLN A 81 -5.99 -13.54 7.12
C GLN A 81 -4.54 -13.22 7.51
N VAL A 82 -4.08 -12.02 7.16
CA VAL A 82 -2.75 -11.49 7.52
C VAL A 82 -2.54 -11.48 9.03
N LYS A 83 -3.56 -11.07 9.80
CA LYS A 83 -3.49 -11.09 11.28
C LYS A 83 -3.54 -12.49 11.87
N ALA A 84 -4.22 -13.44 11.21
CA ALA A 84 -4.23 -14.83 11.64
C ALA A 84 -2.83 -15.47 11.50
N GLY A 85 -2.06 -15.06 10.48
CA GLY A 85 -0.68 -15.49 10.27
C GLY A 85 -0.55 -16.98 9.93
N ASN A 86 -1.52 -17.50 9.18
CA ASN A 86 -1.57 -18.92 8.79
C ASN A 86 -0.97 -19.21 7.41
N HIS A 87 -0.73 -18.18 6.60
CA HIS A 87 -0.18 -18.27 5.25
C HIS A 87 1.07 -17.42 5.11
N GLU A 88 1.86 -17.67 4.06
CA GLU A 88 3.04 -16.86 3.76
C GLU A 88 2.64 -15.55 3.07
N ILE A 89 3.47 -14.51 3.22
CA ILE A 89 3.18 -13.18 2.66
C ILE A 89 3.01 -13.20 1.13
N ASP A 90 3.63 -14.17 0.45
CA ASP A 90 3.51 -14.39 -1.01
C ASP A 90 2.11 -14.88 -1.41
N ASP A 91 1.49 -15.73 -0.58
CA ASP A 91 0.11 -16.19 -0.82
C ASP A 91 -0.88 -15.02 -0.71
N GLU A 92 -0.69 -14.20 0.34
CA GLU A 92 -1.55 -13.05 0.64
C GLU A 92 -1.32 -11.88 -0.36
N LEU A 93 -0.14 -11.80 -1.00
CA LEU A 93 0.16 -10.79 -2.02
C LEU A 93 -0.80 -10.88 -3.21
N ASN A 94 -1.17 -12.10 -3.61
CA ASN A 94 -2.13 -12.30 -4.69
C ASN A 94 -3.53 -11.80 -4.30
N LEU A 95 -3.94 -11.99 -3.05
CA LEU A 95 -5.20 -11.49 -2.54
C LEU A 95 -5.23 -9.95 -2.46
N LEU A 96 -4.09 -9.32 -2.13
CA LEU A 96 -3.96 -7.86 -2.22
C LEU A 96 -4.10 -7.37 -3.68
N ALA A 97 -3.56 -8.11 -4.65
CA ALA A 97 -3.71 -7.78 -6.07
C ALA A 97 -5.17 -7.89 -6.52
N GLU A 98 -5.86 -8.95 -6.11
CA GLU A 98 -7.28 -9.16 -6.42
C GLU A 98 -8.15 -8.06 -5.79
N ALA A 99 -7.89 -7.69 -4.53
CA ALA A 99 -8.56 -6.60 -3.86
C ALA A 99 -8.34 -5.26 -4.60
N SER A 100 -7.11 -5.00 -5.08
CA SER A 100 -6.82 -3.78 -5.85
C SER A 100 -7.68 -3.67 -7.11
N LEU A 101 -7.83 -4.78 -7.85
CA LEU A 101 -8.62 -4.84 -9.09
C LEU A 101 -10.13 -4.73 -8.84
N GLU A 102 -10.61 -5.28 -7.73
CA GLU A 102 -12.01 -5.16 -7.32
C GLU A 102 -12.35 -3.72 -6.93
N ILE A 103 -11.44 -3.04 -6.21
CA ILE A 103 -11.61 -1.65 -5.75
C ILE A 103 -11.59 -0.66 -6.90
N THR A 104 -10.60 -0.76 -7.79
CA THR A 104 -10.46 0.19 -8.91
C THR A 104 -11.43 -0.12 -10.05
N GLY A 105 -12.04 -1.31 -10.03
CA GLY A 105 -12.80 -1.87 -11.13
C GLY A 105 -11.91 -2.28 -12.29
N ARG A 106 -12.34 -3.27 -13.08
CA ARG A 106 -11.66 -3.70 -14.32
C ARG A 106 -11.81 -2.70 -15.48
N GLN A 107 -12.17 -1.44 -15.19
CA GLN A 107 -12.63 -0.52 -16.23
C GLN A 107 -11.49 0.11 -17.02
N THR A 108 -11.77 0.27 -18.31
CA THR A 108 -10.91 0.95 -19.28
C THR A 108 -10.97 2.46 -19.02
N LEU A 109 -9.79 3.09 -18.98
CA LEU A 109 -9.57 4.53 -18.90
C LEU A 109 -10.67 5.34 -19.62
N THR A 110 -11.48 6.07 -18.87
CA THR A 110 -12.48 6.98 -19.44
C THR A 110 -11.84 8.35 -19.69
N THR A 111 -12.27 9.02 -20.75
CA THR A 111 -11.64 10.27 -21.25
C THR A 111 -12.01 11.52 -20.43
N SER A 112 -12.80 11.35 -19.35
CA SER A 112 -13.26 12.44 -18.49
C SER A 112 -13.43 11.95 -17.05
N GLY A 113 -12.45 12.25 -16.20
CA GLY A 113 -12.38 11.86 -14.80
C GLY A 113 -10.93 11.60 -14.38
N ARG A 114 -10.63 11.60 -13.08
CA ARG A 114 -9.33 11.13 -12.58
C ARG A 114 -9.30 9.60 -12.70
N GLU A 115 -8.20 9.05 -13.21
CA GLU A 115 -8.07 7.62 -13.39
C GLU A 115 -8.10 6.89 -12.03
N PRO A 116 -8.76 5.72 -11.93
CA PRO A 116 -8.67 4.89 -10.74
C PRO A 116 -7.23 4.52 -10.44
N TYR A 117 -6.88 4.50 -9.16
CA TYR A 117 -5.53 4.18 -8.71
C TYR A 117 -5.59 3.38 -7.42
N PHE A 118 -4.54 2.64 -7.12
CA PHE A 118 -4.44 1.90 -5.87
C PHE A 118 -2.98 1.84 -5.46
N ALA A 119 -2.67 2.21 -4.22
CA ALA A 119 -1.41 1.89 -3.55
C ALA A 119 -1.73 1.14 -2.27
N GLY A 120 -1.21 -0.06 -2.14
CA GLY A 120 -1.41 -0.92 -0.97
C GLY A 120 -0.09 -1.49 -0.49
N VAL A 121 0.11 -1.49 0.82
CA VAL A 121 1.24 -2.14 1.50
C VAL A 121 0.69 -3.09 2.54
N MET A 122 1.32 -4.26 2.61
CA MET A 122 1.03 -5.29 3.58
C MET A 122 2.30 -5.64 4.33
N VAL A 123 2.19 -5.78 5.64
CA VAL A 123 3.27 -6.24 6.53
C VAL A 123 2.81 -7.51 7.19
N GLN A 124 3.68 -8.51 7.24
CA GLN A 124 3.44 -9.76 7.96
C GLN A 124 4.77 -10.35 8.43
N ASP A 125 4.85 -10.73 9.71
CA ASP A 125 6.00 -11.42 10.29
C ASP A 125 7.36 -10.73 10.06
N GLY A 126 7.37 -9.39 9.98
CA GLY A 126 8.58 -8.60 9.72
C GLY A 126 8.98 -8.52 8.25
N GLU A 127 8.13 -8.97 7.35
CA GLU A 127 8.27 -8.80 5.91
C GLU A 127 7.20 -7.83 5.40
N ALA A 128 7.49 -7.14 4.30
CA ALA A 128 6.59 -6.21 3.65
C ALA A 128 6.53 -6.46 2.14
N VAL A 129 5.36 -6.24 1.59
CA VAL A 129 5.10 -6.22 0.15
C VAL A 129 4.19 -5.05 -0.20
N ALA A 130 4.28 -4.59 -1.45
CA ALA A 130 3.47 -3.52 -1.97
C ALA A 130 2.90 -3.85 -3.35
N ILE A 131 1.73 -3.30 -3.63
CA ILE A 131 1.07 -3.32 -4.92
C ILE A 131 0.66 -1.90 -5.29
N THR A 132 0.90 -1.53 -6.55
CA THR A 132 0.35 -0.31 -7.12
C THR A 132 -0.40 -0.55 -8.44
N LEU A 133 -1.40 0.30 -8.71
CA LEU A 133 -2.17 0.36 -9.94
C LEU A 133 -2.37 1.84 -10.32
N GLY A 134 -2.29 2.13 -11.62
CA GLY A 134 -2.44 3.50 -12.15
C GLY A 134 -1.27 4.39 -11.74
N ASP A 135 -1.53 5.67 -11.48
CA ASP A 135 -0.51 6.65 -11.08
C ASP A 135 -0.18 6.63 -9.57
N ALA A 136 -0.44 5.51 -8.89
CA ALA A 136 -0.09 5.35 -7.48
C ALA A 136 1.37 4.91 -7.30
N GLY A 137 2.00 5.38 -6.22
CA GLY A 137 3.37 5.02 -5.85
C GLY A 137 3.42 4.33 -4.49
N ALA A 138 4.43 3.49 -4.29
CA ALA A 138 4.73 2.87 -3.00
C ALA A 138 6.24 2.87 -2.79
N TYR A 139 6.69 3.29 -1.60
CA TYR A 139 8.10 3.51 -1.31
C TYR A 139 8.50 2.99 0.06
N LEU A 140 9.78 2.65 0.19
CA LEU A 140 10.46 2.34 1.43
C LEU A 140 11.55 3.38 1.67
N TYR A 141 11.43 4.15 2.73
CA TYR A 141 12.51 4.98 3.23
C TYR A 141 13.33 4.19 4.25
N ARG A 142 14.59 3.90 3.90
CA ARG A 142 15.55 3.14 4.70
C ARG A 142 16.93 3.79 4.61
N SER A 143 17.59 3.95 5.76
CA SER A 143 18.98 4.44 5.83
C SER A 143 19.22 5.76 5.07
N ASP A 144 18.28 6.69 5.15
CA ASP A 144 18.30 7.98 4.45
C ASP A 144 18.18 7.92 2.93
N PHE A 145 17.73 6.79 2.39
CA PHE A 145 17.39 6.61 0.97
C PHE A 145 15.91 6.25 0.80
N LEU A 146 15.30 6.80 -0.24
CA LEU A 146 13.95 6.45 -0.68
C LEU A 146 14.05 5.43 -1.82
N HIS A 147 13.48 4.25 -1.61
CA HIS A 147 13.43 3.18 -2.59
C HIS A 147 12.01 3.01 -3.11
N ALA A 148 11.84 2.92 -4.43
CA ALA A 148 10.57 2.51 -5.02
C ALA A 148 10.33 1.02 -4.70
N LEU A 149 9.16 0.70 -4.14
CA LEU A 149 8.75 -0.67 -3.88
C LEU A 149 8.13 -1.29 -5.13
N THR A 150 7.39 -0.52 -5.91
CA THR A 150 6.86 -0.94 -7.20
C THR A 150 7.44 -0.05 -8.30
N ASN A 151 7.40 -0.50 -9.55
CA ASN A 151 7.69 0.40 -10.66
C ASN A 151 6.68 1.55 -10.60
N ASP A 152 7.13 2.79 -10.59
CA ASP A 152 6.27 3.94 -10.79
C ASP A 152 6.79 4.78 -11.95
N ASP A 153 5.87 5.52 -12.57
CA ASP A 153 6.18 6.47 -13.63
C ASP A 153 6.29 7.89 -13.06
N PHE A 154 6.35 8.03 -11.72
CA PHE A 154 6.41 9.32 -11.07
C PHE A 154 7.84 9.83 -11.15
N PRO A 155 8.09 11.01 -11.74
CA PRO A 155 9.44 11.53 -11.91
C PRO A 155 9.96 12.05 -10.57
N LEU A 156 10.37 11.14 -9.68
CA LEU A 156 11.11 11.49 -8.47
C LEU A 156 12.53 11.87 -8.86
N GLU A 157 12.85 13.15 -8.70
CA GLU A 157 14.24 13.59 -8.67
C GLU A 157 14.84 13.20 -7.32
N ALA A 158 15.57 12.09 -7.27
CA ALA A 158 16.33 11.74 -6.09
C ALA A 158 17.50 12.70 -5.96
N ILE A 159 17.40 13.61 -4.98
CA ILE A 159 18.44 14.57 -4.63
C ILE A 159 18.76 14.45 -3.14
N ASP A 160 20.04 14.53 -2.79
CA ASP A 160 20.49 14.57 -1.40
C ASP A 160 20.19 15.94 -0.75
N PHE A 161 20.49 16.08 0.55
CA PHE A 161 20.34 17.35 1.28
C PHE A 161 21.15 18.52 0.67
N ASN A 162 22.19 18.23 -0.10
CA ASN A 162 23.03 19.22 -0.78
C ASN A 162 22.59 19.49 -2.23
N GLY A 163 21.52 18.84 -2.71
CA GLY A 163 21.00 18.97 -4.07
C GLY A 163 21.76 18.14 -5.11
N ASN A 164 22.61 17.19 -4.70
CA ASN A 164 23.27 16.28 -5.64
C ASN A 164 22.31 15.16 -6.06
N PRO A 165 22.30 14.75 -7.33
CA PRO A 165 21.50 13.62 -7.77
C PRO A 165 21.98 12.34 -7.08
N VAL A 166 21.01 11.55 -6.63
CA VAL A 166 21.17 10.24 -6.02
C VAL A 166 20.50 9.23 -6.95
N GLU A 167 21.11 8.06 -7.13
CA GLU A 167 20.51 7.00 -7.93
C GLU A 167 19.36 6.36 -7.15
N LEU A 168 18.14 6.39 -7.71
CA LEU A 168 17.02 5.63 -7.17
C LEU A 168 17.31 4.15 -7.34
N GLY A 169 17.31 3.41 -6.24
CA GLY A 169 17.48 1.97 -6.30
C GLY A 169 16.14 1.28 -6.54
N ASP A 170 15.96 0.68 -7.72
CA ASP A 170 14.80 -0.17 -8.07
C ASP A 170 14.90 -1.59 -7.48
N ALA A 171 15.65 -1.76 -6.39
CA ALA A 171 16.00 -3.08 -5.84
C ALA A 171 14.78 -3.90 -5.40
N TYR A 172 13.66 -3.22 -5.11
CA TYR A 172 12.46 -3.85 -4.58
C TYR A 172 11.34 -3.97 -5.60
N ALA A 173 11.44 -3.42 -6.80
CA ALA A 173 10.42 -3.62 -7.82
C ALA A 173 10.55 -5.01 -8.47
N ALA A 174 9.48 -5.81 -8.44
CA ALA A 174 9.47 -7.16 -9.00
C ALA A 174 9.08 -7.17 -10.49
N GLY A 175 8.11 -6.33 -10.86
CA GLY A 175 7.56 -6.27 -12.21
C GLY A 175 6.06 -5.92 -12.24
N SER A 176 5.42 -6.21 -13.36
CA SER A 176 3.99 -5.91 -13.59
C SER A 176 3.26 -7.06 -14.24
N ALA A 177 2.02 -7.31 -13.81
CA ALA A 177 1.07 -8.21 -14.48
C ALA A 177 -0.20 -7.43 -14.85
N GLY A 178 -0.42 -7.25 -16.15
CA GLY A 178 -1.50 -6.37 -16.62
C GLY A 178 -1.26 -4.92 -16.18
N THR A 179 -2.20 -4.35 -15.44
CA THR A 179 -2.12 -2.99 -14.87
C THR A 179 -1.60 -2.95 -13.44
N VAL A 180 -1.34 -4.12 -12.83
CA VAL A 180 -0.89 -4.24 -11.44
C VAL A 180 0.64 -4.32 -11.42
N ARG A 181 1.28 -3.53 -10.58
CA ARG A 181 2.73 -3.51 -10.36
C ARG A 181 3.04 -4.05 -8.97
N TYR A 182 4.06 -4.89 -8.86
CA TYR A 182 4.37 -5.68 -7.66
C TYR A 182 5.76 -5.32 -7.13
N SER A 183 5.90 -5.35 -5.80
CA SER A 183 7.20 -5.37 -5.14
C SER A 183 7.70 -6.79 -4.94
N ASN A 184 9.01 -6.94 -4.83
CA ASN A 184 9.64 -8.07 -4.15
C ASN A 184 9.28 -8.02 -2.65
N ILE A 185 9.41 -9.17 -1.99
CA ILE A 185 9.28 -9.25 -0.53
C ILE A 185 10.50 -8.60 0.11
N VAL A 186 10.26 -7.65 1.01
CA VAL A 186 11.30 -6.93 1.75
C VAL A 186 11.27 -7.36 3.20
N SER A 187 12.39 -7.85 3.72
CA SER A 187 12.56 -8.00 5.17
C SER A 187 12.75 -6.63 5.81
N LEU A 188 11.87 -6.26 6.75
CA LEU A 188 11.88 -4.98 7.43
C LEU A 188 13.01 -4.90 8.46
N GLU A 189 13.58 -3.70 8.56
CA GLU A 189 14.58 -3.31 9.53
C GLU A 189 14.02 -2.26 10.50
N GLN A 190 14.72 -2.07 11.61
CA GLN A 190 14.32 -1.05 12.58
C GLN A 190 14.41 0.34 11.94
N ASN A 191 13.35 1.15 12.12
CA ASN A 191 13.18 2.50 11.58
C ASN A 191 12.89 2.59 10.07
N ASP A 192 12.58 1.48 9.43
CA ASP A 192 11.99 1.52 8.09
C ASP A 192 10.67 2.29 8.10
N VAL A 193 10.43 3.06 7.03
CA VAL A 193 9.18 3.78 6.81
C VAL A 193 8.61 3.40 5.46
N LEU A 194 7.39 2.84 5.48
CA LEU A 194 6.61 2.52 4.28
C LEU A 194 5.73 3.72 3.94
N ILE A 195 5.72 4.12 2.66
CA ILE A 195 5.01 5.29 2.15
C ILE A 195 4.13 4.84 0.97
N VAL A 196 2.85 5.20 1.00
CA VAL A 196 1.83 4.95 -0.04
C VAL A 196 0.91 6.15 -0.20
#